data_AF-A0A8S0FVD0-F1
#
_entry.id   AF-A0A8S0FVD0-F1
#
_cell.length_a   1.000
_cell.length_b   1.000
_cell.length_c   1.000
_cell.angle_alpha   90.00
_cell.angle_beta   90.00
_cell.angle_gamma   90.00
#
_symmetry.space_group_name_H-M   'P 1'
#
loop_
_entity.id
_entity.type
_entity.pdbx_description
1 polymer ?
#
loop_
_entity_poly.entity_id
_entity_poly.type
_entity_poly.pdbx_seq_one_letter_code
_entity_poly.pdbx_strand_id
1 'polypeptide(L)'
;MVLGLPLGRIVGQYFGWRMTFFAIGIGALLTLLCLIKLLPLLPSEHSGSLKSLPLLFRRPALMSIYLLTVVVVTAHYTAYSYIEPFVQNIAGFSANFATALLLLLGGAGIIGSVIFGKLGNQYASALVSTAIALLLVCLALLLPAANSEIHLGV
;
A
#
# COMPACT_ATOMS: atom_id res chain seq x y z
N MET A 1 7.76 -2.88 -0.53
CA MET A 1 7.10 -1.89 0.35
C MET A 1 7.57 -1.98 1.80
N VAL A 2 7.62 -3.17 2.42
CA VAL A 2 8.04 -3.38 3.82
C VAL A 2 9.31 -2.64 4.24
N LEU A 3 10.42 -2.79 3.51
CA LEU A 3 11.70 -2.18 3.91
C LEU A 3 11.94 -0.82 3.24
N GLY A 4 11.55 -0.68 1.97
CA GLY A 4 11.86 0.52 1.18
C GLY A 4 11.26 1.81 1.75
N LEU A 5 10.02 1.76 2.26
CA LEU A 5 9.33 2.95 2.75
C LEU A 5 9.86 3.40 4.13
N PRO A 6 10.03 2.52 5.13
CA PRO A 6 10.71 2.89 6.39
C PRO A 6 12.16 3.36 6.18
N LEU A 7 12.95 2.68 5.34
CA LEU A 7 14.32 3.10 5.05
C LEU A 7 14.36 4.47 4.36
N GLY A 8 13.49 4.70 3.38
CA GLY A 8 13.38 6.00 2.70
C GLY A 8 13.00 7.12 3.68
N ARG A 9 12.10 6.84 4.63
CA ARG A 9 11.74 7.77 5.71
C ARG A 9 12.91 8.06 6.65
N ILE A 10 13.64 7.04 7.10
CA ILE A 10 14.82 7.20 7.96
C ILE A 10 15.87 8.09 7.26
N VAL A 11 16.19 7.79 5.99
CA VAL A 11 17.09 8.63 5.19
C VAL A 11 16.55 10.05 5.06
N GLY A 12 15.24 10.20 4.85
CA GLY A 12 14.58 11.50 4.74
C GLY A 12 14.63 12.31 6.02
N GLN A 13 14.56 11.66 7.19
CA GLN A 13 14.67 12.30 8.50
C GLN A 13 16.09 12.80 8.79
N TYR A 14 17.13 12.05 8.40
CA TYR A 14 18.52 12.43 8.66
C TYR A 14 19.12 13.36 7.59
N PHE A 15 18.82 13.12 6.31
CA PHE A 15 19.47 13.77 5.18
C PHE A 15 18.51 14.62 4.33
N GLY A 16 17.24 14.69 4.71
CA GLY A 16 16.19 15.38 3.96
C GLY A 16 15.64 14.57 2.79
N TRP A 17 14.40 14.89 2.40
CA TRP A 17 13.66 14.20 1.33
C TRP A 17 14.36 14.23 -0.03
N ARG A 18 15.14 15.28 -0.32
CA ARG A 18 15.93 15.40 -1.57
C ARG A 18 16.98 14.30 -1.68
N MET A 19 17.68 14.01 -0.59
CA MET A 19 18.70 12.96 -0.57
C MET A 19 18.08 11.56 -0.69
N THR A 20 16.88 11.35 -0.14
CA THR A 20 16.14 10.10 -0.36
C THR A 20 15.84 9.87 -1.84
N PHE A 21 15.32 10.87 -2.56
CA PHE A 21 15.06 10.73 -4.00
C PHE A 21 16.34 10.60 -4.81
N PHE A 22 17.41 11.29 -4.43
CA PHE A 22 18.71 11.16 -5.08
C PHE A 22 19.26 9.73 -4.94
N ALA A 23 19.18 9.14 -3.75
CA ALA A 23 19.58 7.76 -3.51
C ALA A 23 18.74 6.75 -4.30
N ILE A 24 17.42 6.96 -4.38
CA ILE A 24 16.52 6.15 -5.23
C ILE A 24 16.93 6.26 -6.71
N GLY A 25 17.24 7.46 -7.18
CA GLY A 25 17.69 7.72 -8.55
C GLY A 25 19.00 7.00 -8.88
N ILE A 26 19.99 7.05 -7.98
CA ILE A 26 21.24 6.28 -8.13
C ILE A 26 20.95 4.78 -8.16
N GLY A 27 20.09 4.28 -7.26
CA GLY A 27 19.68 2.88 -7.24
C GLY A 27 19.05 2.44 -8.57
N ALA A 28 18.15 3.26 -9.12
CA ALA A 28 17.51 3.02 -10.42
C ALA A 28 18.51 3.04 -11.59
N LEU A 29 19.53 3.91 -11.54
CA LEU A 29 20.59 3.92 -12.55
C LEU A 29 21.44 2.65 -12.48
N LEU A 30 21.80 2.19 -11.28
CA LEU A 30 22.56 0.96 -11.10
C LEU A 30 21.77 -0.28 -11.55
N THR A 31 20.48 -0.35 -11.24
CA THR A 31 19.63 -1.45 -11.73
C THR A 31 19.50 -1.41 -13.25
N LEU A 32 19.38 -0.22 -13.86
CA LEU A 32 19.39 -0.07 -15.31
C LEU A 32 20.69 -0.60 -15.93
N LEU A 33 21.85 -0.20 -15.41
CA LEU A 33 23.16 -0.68 -15.89
C LEU A 33 23.31 -2.20 -15.76
N CYS A 34 22.79 -2.78 -14.67
CA CYS A 34 22.74 -4.22 -14.47
C CYS A 34 21.85 -4.89 -15.52
N LEU A 35 20.65 -4.35 -15.75
CA LEU A 35 19.70 -4.86 -16.74
C LEU A 35 20.29 -4.84 -18.16
N ILE A 36 20.95 -3.75 -18.54
CA ILE A 36 21.61 -3.61 -19.86
C ILE A 36 22.70 -4.68 -20.05
N LYS A 37 23.45 -5.02 -18.99
CA LYS A 37 24.52 -6.02 -19.08
C LYS A 37 24.05 -7.46 -18.99
N LEU A 38 23.04 -7.75 -18.17
CA LEU A 38 22.65 -9.13 -17.84
C LEU A 38 21.43 -9.61 -18.63
N LEU A 39 20.54 -8.73 -19.07
CA LEU A 39 19.28 -9.13 -19.67
C LEU A 39 19.47 -9.43 -21.17
N PRO A 40 19.14 -10.64 -21.64
CA PRO A 40 19.11 -10.93 -23.07
C PRO A 40 17.91 -10.22 -23.74
N LEU A 41 17.91 -10.15 -25.07
CA LEU A 41 16.77 -9.65 -25.83
C LEU A 41 15.54 -10.53 -25.57
N LEU A 42 14.47 -9.93 -25.07
CA LEU A 42 13.19 -10.57 -24.79
C LEU A 42 12.15 -10.08 -25.82
N PRO A 43 11.87 -10.83 -26.91
CA PRO A 43 10.84 -10.47 -27.85
C PRO A 43 9.46 -10.48 -27.18
N SER A 44 8.61 -9.49 -27.47
CA SER A 44 7.29 -9.37 -26.86
C SER A 44 6.28 -10.33 -27.52
N GLU A 45 6.35 -11.61 -27.17
CA GLU A 45 5.48 -12.64 -27.76
C GLU A 45 4.04 -12.61 -27.22
N HIS A 46 3.78 -11.91 -26.10
CA HIS A 46 2.49 -11.91 -25.40
C HIS A 46 1.96 -10.50 -25.05
N SER A 47 2.26 -9.51 -25.89
CA SER A 47 1.68 -8.17 -25.72
C SER A 47 0.17 -8.24 -25.97
N GLY A 48 -0.61 -8.29 -24.88
CA GLY A 48 -2.07 -8.35 -24.96
C GLY A 48 -2.62 -7.30 -25.93
N SER A 49 -3.56 -7.69 -26.79
CA SER A 49 -4.11 -6.78 -27.80
C SER A 49 -5.05 -5.76 -27.16
N LEU A 50 -4.83 -4.47 -27.42
CA LEU A 50 -5.73 -3.40 -26.97
C LEU A 50 -7.17 -3.57 -27.49
N LYS A 51 -7.36 -4.34 -28.56
CA LYS A 51 -8.67 -4.70 -29.10
C LYS A 51 -9.52 -5.57 -28.16
N SER A 52 -8.91 -6.15 -27.12
CA SER A 52 -9.62 -6.98 -26.13
C SER A 52 -10.26 -6.18 -24.99
N LEU A 53 -9.87 -4.90 -24.80
CA LEU A 53 -10.43 -4.04 -23.75
C LEU A 53 -11.95 -3.88 -23.82
N PRO A 54 -12.58 -3.62 -24.99
CA PRO A 54 -14.04 -3.52 -25.10
C PRO A 54 -14.77 -4.79 -24.65
N LEU A 55 -14.12 -5.95 -24.78
CA LEU A 55 -14.69 -7.23 -24.34
C LEU A 55 -14.72 -7.36 -22.81
N LEU A 56 -13.75 -6.75 -22.11
CA LEU A 56 -13.70 -6.74 -20.65
C LEU A 56 -14.87 -5.96 -20.06
N PHE A 57 -15.19 -4.79 -20.64
CA PHE A 57 -16.31 -3.95 -20.20
C PHE A 57 -17.68 -4.63 -20.34
N ARG A 58 -17.82 -5.60 -21.25
CA ARG A 58 -19.06 -6.37 -21.43
C ARG A 58 -19.30 -7.42 -20.35
N ARG A 59 -18.33 -7.69 -19.47
CA ARG A 59 -18.47 -8.69 -18.40
C ARG A 59 -18.88 -8.00 -17.09
N PRO A 60 -20.17 -8.01 -16.71
CA PRO A 60 -20.66 -7.27 -15.54
C PRO A 60 -19.98 -7.73 -14.24
N ALA A 61 -19.70 -9.02 -14.09
CA ALA A 61 -18.99 -9.54 -12.92
C ALA A 61 -17.56 -8.97 -12.77
N LEU A 62 -16.83 -8.77 -13.88
CA LEU A 62 -15.52 -8.13 -13.84
C LEU A 62 -15.63 -6.64 -13.49
N MET A 63 -16.64 -5.95 -14.05
CA MET A 63 -16.90 -4.55 -13.71
C MET A 63 -17.23 -4.37 -12.22
N SER A 64 -17.99 -5.29 -11.63
CA SER A 64 -18.27 -5.28 -10.19
C SER A 64 -16.99 -5.45 -9.36
N ILE A 65 -16.05 -6.31 -9.78
CA ILE A 65 -14.76 -6.46 -9.09
C ILE A 65 -13.92 -5.18 -9.22
N TYR A 66 -13.90 -4.53 -10.38
CA TYR A 66 -13.19 -3.25 -10.55
C TYR A 66 -13.80 -2.16 -9.68
N LEU A 67 -15.13 -2.05 -9.64
CA LEU A 67 -15.81 -1.10 -8.77
C LEU A 67 -15.49 -1.37 -7.30
N LEU A 68 -15.58 -2.62 -6.86
CA LEU A 68 -15.21 -3.04 -5.51
C LEU A 68 -13.76 -2.67 -5.18
N THR A 69 -12.84 -2.93 -6.12
CA THR A 69 -11.42 -2.60 -5.96
C THR A 69 -11.23 -1.09 -5.77
N VAL A 70 -11.86 -0.26 -6.60
CA VAL A 70 -11.80 1.21 -6.48
C VAL A 70 -12.32 1.66 -5.12
N VAL A 71 -13.48 1.16 -4.69
CA VAL A 71 -14.09 1.54 -3.40
C VAL A 71 -13.19 1.15 -2.22
N VAL A 72 -12.72 -0.10 -2.18
CA VAL A 72 -11.92 -0.63 -1.06
C VAL A 72 -10.54 0.04 -1.00
N VAL A 73 -9.88 0.21 -2.15
CA VAL A 73 -8.58 0.89 -2.23
C VAL A 73 -8.74 2.35 -1.81
N THR A 74 -9.78 3.04 -2.27
CA THR A 74 -10.05 4.42 -1.85
C THR A 74 -10.27 4.50 -0.34
N ALA A 75 -11.13 3.65 0.23
CA ALA A 75 -11.38 3.62 1.67
C ALA A 75 -10.09 3.40 2.48
N HIS A 76 -9.22 2.48 2.04
CA HIS A 76 -7.94 2.23 2.68
C HIS A 76 -7.00 3.45 2.58
N TYR A 77 -6.84 4.01 1.38
CA TYR A 77 -5.91 5.12 1.15
C TYR A 77 -6.37 6.44 1.77
N THR A 78 -7.67 6.64 2.01
CA THR A 78 -8.17 7.79 2.76
C THR A 78 -7.55 7.88 4.15
N ALA A 79 -7.39 6.75 4.86
CA ALA A 79 -6.72 6.73 6.15
C ALA A 79 -5.19 6.60 6.01
N TYR A 80 -4.73 5.66 5.17
CA TYR A 80 -3.31 5.33 5.05
C TYR A 80 -2.45 6.50 4.55
N SER A 81 -2.96 7.33 3.62
CA SER A 81 -2.19 8.45 3.06
C SER A 81 -1.81 9.51 4.11
N TYR A 82 -2.60 9.62 5.18
CA TYR A 82 -2.39 10.58 6.27
C TYR A 82 -1.95 9.91 7.57
N ILE A 83 -1.52 8.65 7.53
CA ILE A 83 -1.17 7.91 8.74
C ILE A 83 -0.06 8.60 9.55
N GLU A 84 0.91 9.22 8.89
CA GLU A 84 1.98 9.96 9.56
C GLU A 84 1.49 11.21 10.29
N PRO A 85 0.85 12.20 9.61
CA PRO A 85 0.33 13.37 10.30
C PRO A 85 -0.76 12.99 11.31
N PHE A 86 -1.52 11.91 11.08
CA PHE A 86 -2.48 11.41 12.06
C PHE A 86 -1.79 10.94 13.34
N VAL A 87 -0.75 10.10 13.22
CA VAL A 87 -0.02 9.56 14.37
C VAL A 87 0.72 10.65 15.14
N GLN A 88 1.28 11.65 14.44
CA GLN A 88 2.04 12.72 15.06
C GLN A 88 1.16 13.84 15.63
N ASN A 89 0.23 14.36 14.83
CA ASN A 89 -0.51 15.57 15.17
C ASN A 89 -1.81 15.29 15.92
N ILE A 90 -2.44 14.13 15.71
CA ILE A 90 -3.72 13.77 16.34
C ILE A 90 -3.48 12.81 17.51
N ALA A 91 -2.71 11.74 17.30
CA ALA A 91 -2.42 10.77 18.36
C ALA A 91 -1.25 11.18 19.27
N GLY A 92 -0.51 12.25 18.94
CA GLY A 92 0.57 12.79 19.78
C GLY A 92 1.80 11.90 19.92
N PHE A 93 1.98 10.88 19.06
CA PHE A 93 3.12 9.97 19.13
C PHE A 93 4.35 10.53 18.40
N SER A 94 5.53 10.02 18.77
CA SER A 94 6.80 10.44 18.19
C SER A 94 6.95 10.03 16.72
N ALA A 95 7.83 10.74 16.00
CA ALA A 95 8.16 10.42 14.62
C ALA A 95 8.75 9.01 14.44
N ASN A 96 9.49 8.52 15.45
CA ASN A 96 10.04 7.16 15.46
C ASN A 96 8.95 6.10 15.55
N PHE A 97 7.88 6.37 16.32
CA PHE A 97 6.74 5.47 16.40
C PHE A 97 6.00 5.37 15.06
N ALA A 98 5.83 6.49 14.34
CA ALA A 98 5.26 6.48 12.99
C ALA A 98 6.10 5.62 12.02
N THR A 99 7.43 5.68 12.09
CA THR A 99 8.32 4.78 11.31
C THR A 99 8.13 3.31 11.70
N ALA A 100 8.05 3.01 13.00
CA ALA A 100 7.81 1.64 13.49
C ALA A 100 6.44 1.11 13.04
N LEU A 101 5.41 1.96 13.05
CA LEU A 101 4.07 1.61 12.60
C LEU A 101 4.03 1.28 11.10
N LEU A 102 4.75 2.04 10.27
CA LEU A 102 4.88 1.74 8.84
C LEU A 102 5.59 0.40 8.59
N LEU A 103 6.61 0.09 9.39
CA LEU A 103 7.30 -1.20 9.33
C LEU A 103 6.38 -2.35 9.75
N LEU A 104 5.61 -2.17 10.83
CA LEU A 104 4.61 -3.12 11.29
C LEU A 104 3.53 -3.35 10.23
N LEU A 105 3.03 -2.30 9.57
CA LEU A 105 2.09 -2.41 8.47
C LEU A 105 2.67 -3.20 7.29
N GLY A 106 3.95 -2.96 6.98
CA GLY A 106 4.69 -3.77 6.02
C GLY A 106 4.72 -5.25 6.42
N GLY A 107 5.09 -5.55 7.66
CA GLY A 107 5.12 -6.91 8.20
C GLY A 107 3.75 -7.59 8.16
N ALA A 108 2.69 -6.88 8.55
CA ALA A 108 1.30 -7.35 8.43
C ALA A 108 0.93 -7.68 6.97
N GLY A 109 1.41 -6.89 6.01
CA GLY A 109 1.26 -7.17 4.58
C GLY A 109 1.95 -8.48 4.14
N ILE A 110 3.15 -8.79 4.66
CA ILE A 110 3.82 -10.07 4.40
C ILE A 110 2.99 -11.23 4.95
N ILE A 111 2.54 -11.12 6.20
CA ILE A 111 1.73 -12.16 6.86
C ILE A 111 0.43 -12.38 6.06
N GLY A 112 -0.26 -11.30 5.69
CA GLY A 112 -1.46 -11.35 4.87
C GLY A 112 -1.23 -12.02 3.51
N SER A 113 -0.10 -11.74 2.85
CA SER A 113 0.27 -12.38 1.59
C SER A 113 0.51 -13.88 1.74
N VAL A 114 1.13 -14.33 2.83
CA VAL A 114 1.36 -15.77 3.08
C VAL A 114 0.04 -16.48 3.38
N ILE A 115 -0.83 -15.86 4.18
CA ILE A 115 -2.17 -16.40 4.48
C ILE A 115 -2.98 -16.53 3.18
N PHE A 116 -3.00 -15.47 2.36
CA PHE A 116 -3.72 -15.48 1.09
C PHE A 116 -3.11 -16.48 0.09
N GLY A 117 -1.79 -16.65 0.08
CA GLY A 117 -1.13 -17.66 -0.75
C GLY A 117 -1.53 -19.10 -0.38
N LYS A 118 -1.79 -19.38 0.91
CA LYS A 118 -2.20 -20.71 1.38
C LYS A 118 -3.71 -20.97 1.22
N LEU A 119 -4.54 -19.97 1.51
CA LEU A 119 -6.00 -20.13 1.63
C LEU A 119 -6.77 -19.53 0.45
N GLY A 120 -6.14 -18.71 -0.39
CA GLY A 120 -6.79 -17.91 -1.43
C GLY A 120 -7.51 -18.75 -2.49
N ASN A 121 -6.94 -19.87 -2.93
CA ASN A 121 -7.56 -20.68 -3.98
C ASN A 121 -8.92 -21.29 -3.55
N GLN A 122 -9.12 -21.55 -2.25
CA GLN A 122 -10.35 -22.15 -1.74
C GLN A 122 -11.29 -21.12 -1.10
N TYR A 123 -10.74 -20.06 -0.51
CA TYR A 123 -11.49 -19.13 0.34
C TYR A 123 -11.32 -17.66 -0.07
N ALA A 124 -10.91 -17.35 -1.32
CA ALA A 124 -10.71 -15.97 -1.79
C ALA A 124 -11.85 -15.02 -1.43
N SER A 125 -13.09 -15.39 -1.77
CA SER A 125 -14.26 -14.51 -1.52
C SER A 125 -14.47 -14.26 -0.02
N ALA A 126 -14.28 -15.28 0.82
CA ALA A 126 -14.42 -15.15 2.27
C ALA A 126 -13.32 -14.26 2.85
N LEU A 127 -12.05 -14.47 2.44
CA LEU A 127 -10.91 -13.65 2.87
C LEU A 127 -11.04 -12.19 2.45
N VAL A 128 -11.50 -11.92 1.23
CA VAL A 128 -11.73 -10.55 0.76
C VAL A 128 -12.88 -9.91 1.55
N SER A 129 -13.97 -10.64 1.77
CA SER A 129 -15.12 -10.12 2.51
C SER A 129 -14.78 -9.82 3.98
N THR A 130 -14.00 -10.69 4.64
CA THR A 130 -13.55 -10.45 6.02
C THR A 130 -12.57 -9.28 6.09
N ALA A 131 -11.67 -9.13 5.13
CA ALA A 131 -10.77 -7.98 5.05
C ALA A 131 -11.53 -6.66 4.87
N ILE A 132 -12.56 -6.64 4.02
CA ILE A 132 -13.44 -5.47 3.82
C ILE A 132 -14.21 -5.16 5.10
N ALA A 133 -14.78 -6.17 5.76
CA ALA A 133 -15.49 -5.98 7.02
C ALA A 133 -14.57 -5.40 8.11
N LEU A 134 -13.34 -5.92 8.21
CA LEU A 134 -12.34 -5.42 9.15
C LEU A 134 -11.96 -3.95 8.84
N LEU A 135 -11.76 -3.62 7.56
CA LEU A 135 -11.47 -2.24 7.13
C LEU A 135 -12.61 -1.29 7.51
N LEU A 136 -13.87 -1.69 7.29
CA LEU A 136 -15.05 -0.91 7.68
C LEU A 136 -15.10 -0.67 9.18
N VAL A 137 -14.84 -1.70 10.00
CA VAL A 137 -14.77 -1.57 11.45
C VAL A 137 -13.66 -0.61 11.87
N CYS A 138 -12.46 -0.71 11.28
CA CYS A 138 -11.36 0.20 11.57
C CYS A 138 -11.70 1.67 11.23
N LEU A 139 -12.35 1.91 10.08
CA LEU A 139 -12.80 3.25 9.69
C LEU A 139 -13.91 3.79 10.62
N ALA A 140 -14.85 2.94 11.01
CA ALA A 140 -15.92 3.32 11.93
C ALA A 140 -15.37 3.68 13.32
N LEU A 141 -14.31 2.99 13.78
CA LEU A 141 -13.63 3.26 15.04
C LEU A 141 -12.72 4.50 15.00
N LEU A 142 -12.25 4.91 13.82
CA LEU A 142 -11.44 6.11 13.66
C LEU A 142 -12.22 7.39 14.01
N LEU A 143 -13.52 7.47 13.70
CA LEU A 143 -14.38 8.61 14.01
C LEU A 143 -14.50 8.90 15.53
N PRO A 144 -14.88 7.94 16.39
CA PRO A 144 -14.92 8.17 17.83
C PRO A 144 -13.52 8.34 18.43
N ALA A 145 -12.48 7.70 17.88
CA ALA A 145 -11.10 7.91 18.34
C ALA A 145 -10.62 9.34 18.06
N ALA A 146 -10.95 9.90 16.90
CA ALA A 146 -10.62 11.28 16.54
C ALA A 146 -11.43 12.32 17.33
N ASN A 147 -12.69 12.00 17.69
CA ASN A 147 -13.57 12.86 18.49
C ASN A 147 -13.43 12.68 20.01
N SER A 148 -12.56 11.77 20.48
CA SER A 148 -12.33 11.65 21.92
C SER A 148 -11.69 12.94 22.44
N GLU A 149 -12.42 13.67 23.28
CA GLU A 149 -12.08 14.99 23.82
C GLU A 149 -10.80 15.01 24.71
N ILE A 150 -10.04 13.92 24.74
CA ILE A 150 -8.82 13.78 25.54
C ILE A 150 -7.68 14.67 25.00
N HIS A 151 -7.80 15.20 23.78
CA HIS A 151 -6.77 16.05 23.14
C HIS A 151 -7.20 17.49 22.78
N LEU A 152 -8.45 17.91 23.08
CA LEU A 152 -8.90 19.29 22.82
C LEU A 152 -8.71 20.24 24.01
N GLY A 153 -8.12 19.76 25.11
CA GLY A 153 -7.83 20.53 26.31
C GLY A 153 -6.34 20.81 26.53
N VAL A 154 -5.72 21.58 25.62
CA VAL A 154 -4.54 22.41 25.93
C VAL A 154 -4.77 23.79 25.32
#